data_AF-Q2WA42-F1
#
_entry.id   AF-Q2WA42-F1
#
_cell.length_a   1.000
_cell.length_b   1.000
_cell.length_c   1.000
_cell.angle_alpha   90.00
_cell.angle_beta   90.00
_cell.angle_gamma   90.00
#
_symmetry.space_group_name_H-M   'P 1'
#
loop_
_entity.id
_entity.type
_entity.pdbx_description
1 polymer ?
#
loop_
_entity_poly.entity_id
_entity_poly.type
_entity_poly.pdbx_seq_one_letter_code
_entity_poly.pdbx_strand_id
1 'polypeptide(L)'
;MDINLGRLGFVDRGNYSAATAYAVRDVVTFNGNTYRCIVATTAGQSPTSTPASWLLMASGPSGVMTTNGDLLYYNNGLQRLAAGSNGQALVMTGGLPAWGTGSPIIQVVKMRDTTRRTGLGSDNTVVCSGVALFNKQQAASKVWLSGIVMGQGPAGNNVTVPVLTLTDSANATFDIIGRYGFEGSGGYAQPIHFNDPGITGLAAGAVTWALRQTSYSNASNVAISIMNPDNNDDARWYPHGNARESHTTFTVIEHN
;
A
#
# COMPACT_ATOMS: atom_id res chain seq x y z
N MET A 1 -68.53 18.04 -19.49
CA MET A 1 -67.33 17.59 -18.77
C MET A 1 -66.25 17.47 -19.81
N ASP A 2 -65.35 18.45 -19.88
CA ASP A 2 -64.31 18.45 -20.89
C ASP A 2 -63.22 17.48 -20.44
N ILE A 3 -63.00 16.44 -21.23
CA ILE A 3 -61.90 15.53 -21.00
C ILE A 3 -60.61 16.27 -21.41
N ASN A 4 -59.77 16.61 -20.44
CA ASN A 4 -58.49 17.23 -20.72
C ASN A 4 -57.55 16.17 -21.31
N LEU A 5 -57.38 16.19 -22.63
CA LEU A 5 -56.53 15.24 -23.35
C LEU A 5 -55.03 15.38 -23.02
N GLY A 6 -54.61 16.51 -22.45
CA GLY A 6 -53.26 16.67 -21.87
C GLY A 6 -53.04 15.82 -20.62
N ARG A 7 -54.12 15.34 -19.99
CA ARG A 7 -54.14 14.36 -18.89
C ARG A 7 -54.53 12.95 -19.36
N LEU A 8 -54.81 12.73 -20.65
CA LEU A 8 -54.99 11.38 -21.19
C LEU A 8 -53.62 10.67 -21.10
N GLY A 9 -53.58 9.63 -20.28
CA GLY A 9 -52.34 9.07 -19.73
C GLY A 9 -51.36 8.50 -20.74
N PHE A 10 -50.18 8.15 -20.24
CA PHE A 10 -49.21 7.34 -20.96
C PHE A 10 -49.80 5.94 -21.22
N VAL A 11 -49.46 5.35 -22.36
CA VAL A 11 -49.79 3.96 -22.65
C VAL A 11 -48.54 3.14 -22.40
N ASP A 12 -48.50 2.39 -21.31
CA ASP A 12 -47.39 1.48 -21.04
C ASP A 12 -47.48 0.27 -21.98
N ARG A 13 -46.43 0.06 -22.76
CA ARG A 13 -46.29 -1.04 -23.72
C ARG A 13 -45.37 -2.14 -23.19
N GLY A 14 -44.81 -1.98 -21.99
CA GLY A 14 -43.84 -2.90 -21.41
C GLY A 14 -42.50 -2.87 -22.17
N ASN A 15 -41.87 -4.03 -22.34
CA ASN A 15 -40.54 -4.10 -22.93
C ASN A 15 -40.56 -3.80 -24.44
N TYR A 16 -39.62 -2.98 -24.92
CA TYR A 16 -39.51 -2.66 -26.34
C TYR A 16 -39.33 -3.94 -27.18
N SER A 17 -40.20 -4.07 -28.17
CA SER A 17 -40.15 -5.04 -29.27
C SER A 17 -39.81 -4.35 -30.59
N ALA A 18 -38.82 -4.87 -31.32
CA ALA A 18 -38.44 -4.37 -32.64
C ALA A 18 -39.48 -4.62 -33.73
N ALA A 19 -40.47 -5.50 -33.50
CA ALA A 19 -41.54 -5.78 -34.45
C ALA A 19 -42.71 -4.78 -34.35
N THR A 20 -42.69 -3.87 -33.38
CA THR A 20 -43.82 -2.97 -33.07
C THR A 20 -43.51 -1.54 -33.49
N ALA A 21 -44.49 -0.88 -34.12
CA ALA A 21 -44.52 0.57 -34.27
C ALA A 21 -45.15 1.21 -33.02
N TYR A 22 -44.55 2.30 -32.52
CA TYR A 22 -45.01 2.99 -31.31
C TYR A 22 -45.56 4.37 -31.63
N ALA A 23 -46.70 4.71 -31.04
CA ALA A 23 -47.34 6.01 -31.19
C ALA A 23 -46.81 7.01 -30.14
N VAL A 24 -47.03 8.30 -30.38
CA VAL A 24 -46.68 9.35 -29.41
C VAL A 24 -47.41 9.08 -28.09
N ARG A 25 -46.68 9.17 -26.97
CA ARG A 25 -47.09 8.81 -25.59
C ARG A 25 -47.02 7.33 -25.21
N ASP A 26 -46.68 6.44 -26.14
CA ASP A 26 -46.32 5.06 -25.76
C ASP A 26 -45.06 5.10 -24.87
N VAL A 27 -45.07 4.32 -23.80
CA VAL A 27 -43.94 4.16 -22.87
C VAL A 27 -43.42 2.72 -22.98
N VAL A 28 -42.10 2.58 -23.06
CA VAL A 28 -41.43 1.28 -23.14
C VAL A 28 -40.28 1.19 -22.14
N THR A 29 -39.98 -0.02 -21.68
CA THR A 29 -38.70 -0.35 -21.07
C THR A 29 -37.74 -0.89 -22.12
N PHE A 30 -36.53 -0.32 -22.20
CA PHE A 30 -35.49 -0.76 -23.12
C PHE A 30 -34.14 -0.66 -22.42
N ASN A 31 -33.38 -1.77 -22.40
CA ASN A 31 -32.10 -1.88 -21.71
C ASN A 31 -32.15 -1.32 -20.27
N GLY A 32 -33.18 -1.69 -19.48
CA GLY A 32 -33.33 -1.24 -18.10
C GLY A 32 -33.75 0.23 -17.90
N ASN A 33 -33.89 1.01 -18.97
CA ASN A 33 -34.37 2.39 -18.93
C ASN A 33 -35.83 2.48 -19.40
N THR A 34 -36.56 3.48 -18.92
CA THR A 34 -37.93 3.77 -19.35
C THR A 34 -37.93 4.96 -20.29
N TYR A 35 -38.51 4.80 -21.47
CA TYR A 35 -38.60 5.84 -22.50
C TYR A 35 -40.05 6.10 -22.91
N ARG A 36 -40.35 7.35 -23.25
CA ARG A 36 -41.60 7.75 -23.87
C ARG A 36 -41.37 8.10 -25.33
N CYS A 37 -42.16 7.52 -26.23
CA CYS A 37 -42.22 7.89 -27.63
C CYS A 37 -42.77 9.32 -27.77
N ILE A 38 -41.99 10.22 -28.38
CA ILE A 38 -42.34 11.62 -28.63
C ILE A 38 -42.62 11.91 -30.11
N VAL A 39 -42.17 11.03 -31.01
CA VAL A 39 -42.47 11.04 -32.45
C VAL A 39 -42.81 9.61 -32.84
N ALA A 40 -43.93 9.42 -33.54
CA ALA A 40 -44.36 8.07 -33.96
C ALA A 40 -43.23 7.34 -34.72
N THR A 41 -43.03 6.07 -34.38
CA THR A 41 -41.94 5.24 -34.91
C THR A 41 -42.47 4.18 -35.87
N THR A 42 -41.63 3.71 -36.78
CA THR A 42 -41.84 2.45 -37.50
C THR A 42 -41.15 1.30 -36.77
N ALA A 43 -41.49 0.05 -37.14
CA ALA A 43 -40.84 -1.13 -36.57
C ALA A 43 -39.31 -1.05 -36.71
N GLY A 44 -38.59 -1.39 -35.64
CA GLY A 44 -37.12 -1.38 -35.57
C GLY A 44 -36.48 -0.09 -35.06
N GLN A 45 -37.24 0.99 -34.86
CA GLN A 45 -36.74 2.26 -34.33
C GLN A 45 -36.70 2.30 -32.80
N SER A 46 -35.56 1.91 -32.22
CA SER A 46 -35.35 1.82 -30.77
C SER A 46 -34.88 3.14 -30.14
N PRO A 47 -34.98 3.31 -28.80
CA PRO A 47 -34.46 4.50 -28.11
C PRO A 47 -32.98 4.82 -28.34
N THR A 48 -32.14 3.83 -28.66
CA THR A 48 -30.73 4.05 -28.95
C THR A 48 -30.44 4.29 -30.43
N SER A 49 -31.22 3.68 -31.34
CA SER A 49 -31.03 3.86 -32.79
C SER A 49 -31.70 5.13 -33.33
N THR A 50 -32.76 5.62 -32.68
CA THR A 50 -33.49 6.83 -33.07
C THR A 50 -33.81 7.73 -31.86
N PRO A 51 -32.79 8.27 -31.16
CA PRO A 51 -32.98 9.01 -29.91
C PRO A 51 -33.89 10.25 -30.03
N ALA A 52 -34.02 10.84 -31.23
CA ALA A 52 -34.93 11.96 -31.46
C ALA A 52 -36.43 11.58 -31.34
N SER A 53 -36.77 10.29 -31.45
CA SER A 53 -38.15 9.80 -31.31
C SER A 53 -38.50 9.42 -29.87
N TRP A 54 -37.53 9.42 -28.94
CA TRP A 54 -37.68 8.87 -27.60
C TRP A 54 -37.16 9.81 -26.52
N LEU A 55 -38.00 10.13 -25.54
CA LEU A 55 -37.60 10.86 -24.34
C LEU A 55 -37.30 9.86 -23.22
N LEU A 56 -36.10 9.91 -22.64
CA LEU A 56 -35.77 9.17 -21.42
C LEU A 56 -36.60 9.70 -20.24
N MET A 57 -37.39 8.82 -19.61
CA MET A 57 -38.18 9.14 -18.42
C MET A 57 -37.47 8.76 -17.13
N ALA A 58 -36.85 7.59 -17.12
CA ALA A 58 -36.12 7.07 -15.97
C ALA A 58 -34.98 6.18 -16.43
N SER A 59 -33.81 6.33 -15.82
CA SER A 59 -32.66 5.45 -16.04
C SER A 59 -32.60 4.41 -14.94
N GLY A 60 -32.53 3.13 -15.32
CA GLY A 60 -32.34 2.03 -14.38
C GLY A 60 -30.88 1.58 -14.32
N PRO A 61 -30.47 0.90 -13.23
CA PRO A 61 -29.10 0.41 -13.06
C PRO A 61 -28.65 -0.53 -14.20
N SER A 62 -29.57 -1.31 -14.76
CA SER A 62 -29.31 -2.25 -15.86
C SER A 62 -28.99 -1.57 -17.20
N GLY A 63 -29.32 -0.28 -17.38
CA GLY A 63 -28.97 0.47 -18.60
C GLY A 63 -27.53 0.98 -18.61
N VAL A 64 -26.84 0.89 -17.48
CA VAL A 64 -25.49 1.41 -17.28
C VAL A 64 -24.50 0.28 -16.99
N MET A 65 -24.94 -0.80 -16.31
CA MET A 65 -24.13 -2.01 -16.05
C MET A 65 -24.13 -2.95 -17.27
N THR A 66 -22.95 -3.36 -17.75
CA THR A 66 -22.80 -4.20 -18.96
C THR A 66 -22.17 -5.56 -18.68
N THR A 67 -21.44 -5.71 -17.57
CA THR A 67 -20.64 -6.89 -17.25
C THR A 67 -20.82 -7.31 -15.79
N ASN A 68 -20.67 -8.61 -15.51
CA ASN A 68 -20.66 -9.09 -14.12
C ASN A 68 -19.50 -8.47 -13.35
N GLY A 69 -19.73 -8.07 -12.11
CA GLY A 69 -18.77 -7.37 -11.26
C GLY A 69 -18.70 -5.85 -11.48
N ASP A 70 -19.52 -5.27 -12.36
CA ASP A 70 -19.66 -3.82 -12.45
C ASP A 70 -20.18 -3.22 -11.15
N LEU A 71 -19.70 -2.02 -10.83
CA LEU A 71 -20.21 -1.19 -9.75
C LEU A 71 -20.89 0.05 -10.33
N LEU A 72 -21.87 0.56 -9.59
CA LEU A 72 -22.52 1.83 -9.89
C LEU A 72 -22.09 2.88 -8.90
N TYR A 73 -21.80 4.07 -9.40
CA TYR A 73 -21.51 5.24 -8.57
C TYR A 73 -22.19 6.49 -9.16
N TYR A 74 -22.34 7.50 -8.32
CA TYR A 74 -22.92 8.77 -8.73
C TYR A 74 -21.81 9.78 -9.06
N ASN A 75 -21.88 10.37 -10.26
CA ASN A 75 -21.08 11.52 -10.67
C ASN A 75 -21.86 12.28 -11.75
N ASN A 76 -22.57 13.35 -11.33
CA ASN A 76 -23.51 14.10 -12.18
C ASN A 76 -24.53 13.22 -12.92
N GLY A 77 -24.90 12.10 -12.29
CA GLY A 77 -25.68 11.03 -12.91
C GLY A 77 -25.18 9.66 -12.48
N LEU A 78 -25.93 8.61 -12.83
CA LEU A 78 -25.54 7.23 -12.58
C LEU A 78 -24.44 6.82 -13.57
N GLN A 79 -23.27 6.43 -13.06
CA GLN A 79 -22.10 6.04 -13.84
C GLN A 79 -21.72 4.59 -13.55
N ARG A 80 -21.14 3.93 -14.56
CA ARG A 80 -20.55 2.60 -14.43
C ARG A 80 -19.08 2.72 -14.04
N LEU A 81 -18.69 1.98 -13.00
CA LEU A 81 -17.31 1.59 -12.78
C LEU A 81 -17.20 0.12 -13.20
N ALA A 82 -16.48 -0.15 -14.30
CA ALA A 82 -16.30 -1.50 -14.82
C ALA A 82 -15.68 -2.41 -13.76
N ALA A 83 -15.90 -3.73 -13.83
CA ALA A 83 -15.26 -4.69 -12.92
C ALA A 83 -13.72 -4.49 -12.85
N GLY A 84 -13.18 -4.56 -11.64
CA GLY A 84 -11.74 -4.46 -11.39
C GLY A 84 -11.00 -5.71 -11.82
N SER A 85 -9.68 -5.57 -12.01
CA SER A 85 -8.75 -6.69 -12.19
C SER A 85 -8.30 -7.26 -10.84
N ASN A 86 -7.82 -8.51 -10.84
CA ASN A 86 -7.27 -9.15 -9.65
C ASN A 86 -6.20 -8.27 -8.97
N GLY A 87 -6.29 -8.15 -7.65
CA GLY A 87 -5.36 -7.35 -6.84
C GLY A 87 -5.68 -5.84 -6.79
N GLN A 88 -6.69 -5.36 -7.52
CA GLN A 88 -7.19 -4.00 -7.35
C GLN A 88 -8.14 -3.90 -6.17
N ALA A 89 -8.12 -2.75 -5.51
CA ALA A 89 -9.07 -2.35 -4.48
C ALA A 89 -9.82 -1.10 -4.92
N LEU A 90 -11.01 -0.90 -4.37
CA LEU A 90 -11.74 0.34 -4.55
C LEU A 90 -11.03 1.44 -3.75
N VAL A 91 -10.58 2.47 -4.44
CA VAL A 91 -9.90 3.63 -3.86
C VAL A 91 -10.61 4.92 -4.27
N MET A 92 -10.27 6.03 -3.62
CA MET A 92 -10.77 7.36 -3.99
C MET A 92 -9.71 8.12 -4.79
N THR A 93 -10.00 8.43 -6.04
CA THR A 93 -9.11 9.21 -6.93
C THR A 93 -9.84 10.46 -7.37
N GLY A 94 -9.30 11.64 -7.04
CA GLY A 94 -9.95 12.92 -7.36
C GLY A 94 -11.35 13.08 -6.76
N GLY A 95 -11.62 12.45 -5.61
CA GLY A 95 -12.92 12.48 -4.94
C GLY A 95 -13.97 11.50 -5.52
N LEU A 96 -13.59 10.67 -6.48
CA LEU A 96 -14.46 9.66 -7.09
C LEU A 96 -13.96 8.23 -6.82
N PRO A 97 -14.85 7.23 -6.72
CA PRO A 97 -14.45 5.84 -6.60
C PRO A 97 -13.78 5.35 -7.89
N ALA A 98 -12.62 4.73 -7.77
CA ALA A 98 -11.86 4.15 -8.87
C ALA A 98 -11.17 2.86 -8.43
N TRP A 99 -10.83 1.98 -9.37
CA TRP A 99 -9.95 0.85 -9.08
C TRP A 99 -8.50 1.33 -9.04
N GLY A 100 -7.79 0.95 -7.99
CA GLY A 100 -6.38 1.24 -7.85
C GLY A 100 -5.68 0.17 -7.03
N THR A 101 -4.37 0.32 -6.90
CA THR A 101 -3.63 -0.37 -5.85
C THR A 101 -4.02 0.30 -4.54
N GLY A 102 -4.87 -0.32 -3.74
CA GLY A 102 -5.08 0.14 -2.37
C GLY A 102 -3.71 0.20 -1.68
N SER A 103 -3.38 1.29 -1.00
CA SER A 103 -2.18 1.30 -0.16
C SER A 103 -2.29 0.12 0.79
N PRO A 104 -1.35 -0.84 0.78
CA PRO A 104 -1.43 -1.96 1.70
C PRO A 104 -1.37 -1.38 3.10
N ILE A 105 -2.47 -1.51 3.85
CA ILE A 105 -2.56 -1.15 5.29
C ILE A 105 -1.55 -1.98 6.10
N ILE A 106 -0.94 -3.01 5.49
CA ILE A 106 0.13 -3.81 6.07
C ILE A 106 1.14 -4.09 4.96
N GLN A 107 2.23 -3.32 4.91
CA GLN A 107 3.39 -3.68 4.10
C GLN A 107 4.39 -4.44 4.97
N VAL A 108 4.62 -5.73 4.69
CA VAL A 108 5.67 -6.51 5.36
C VAL A 108 6.91 -6.55 4.47
N VAL A 109 7.97 -5.86 4.87
CA VAL A 109 9.27 -5.93 4.17
C VAL A 109 10.24 -6.75 4.98
N LYS A 110 10.80 -7.80 4.36
CA LYS A 110 11.91 -8.58 4.92
C LYS A 110 13.19 -8.23 4.19
N MET A 111 14.22 -7.80 4.92
CA MET A 111 15.52 -7.49 4.36
C MET A 111 16.60 -8.39 4.93
N ARG A 112 17.56 -8.75 4.09
CA ARG A 112 18.79 -9.47 4.44
C ARG A 112 19.98 -8.66 3.94
N ASP A 113 20.87 -8.25 4.83
CA ASP A 113 22.19 -7.73 4.46
C ASP A 113 23.25 -8.77 4.77
N THR A 114 23.83 -9.34 3.72
CA THR A 114 24.87 -10.39 3.78
C THR A 114 26.29 -9.82 3.77
N THR A 115 26.44 -8.50 3.67
CA THR A 115 27.75 -7.85 3.52
C THR A 115 28.44 -7.68 4.88
N ARG A 116 29.60 -8.32 5.06
CA ARG A 116 30.46 -8.10 6.24
C ARG A 116 30.98 -6.65 6.23
N ARG A 117 30.77 -5.91 7.32
CA ARG A 117 31.34 -4.57 7.53
C ARG A 117 31.94 -4.48 8.93
N THR A 118 33.16 -3.95 9.00
CA THR A 118 33.90 -3.73 10.25
C THR A 118 33.94 -2.24 10.54
N GLY A 119 33.15 -1.77 11.49
CA GLY A 119 33.21 -0.40 11.97
C GLY A 119 34.23 -0.27 13.10
N LEU A 120 35.49 0.05 12.76
CA LEU A 120 36.47 0.51 13.73
C LEU A 120 36.40 2.04 13.76
N GLY A 121 35.96 2.65 14.86
CA GLY A 121 35.77 4.11 14.88
C GLY A 121 35.41 4.70 16.24
N SER A 122 35.31 6.03 16.25
CA SER A 122 34.82 6.81 17.39
C SER A 122 33.30 6.69 17.54
N ASP A 123 32.75 7.26 18.62
CA ASP A 123 31.31 7.39 18.81
C ASP A 123 30.57 8.00 17.60
N ASN A 124 29.32 7.55 17.43
CA ASN A 124 28.38 7.97 16.39
C ASN A 124 28.83 7.65 14.94
N THR A 125 29.78 6.73 14.77
CA THR A 125 30.20 6.28 13.44
C THR A 125 29.19 5.29 12.85
N VAL A 126 28.91 5.44 11.55
CA VAL A 126 28.06 4.51 10.79
C VAL A 126 28.85 3.22 10.54
N VAL A 127 28.33 2.11 11.04
CA VAL A 127 28.93 0.77 10.92
C VAL A 127 28.44 0.08 9.65
N CYS A 128 27.16 0.23 9.34
CA CYS A 128 26.58 -0.19 8.07
C CYS A 128 25.38 0.68 7.72
N SER A 129 25.12 0.86 6.42
CA SER A 129 23.94 1.54 5.89
C SER A 129 23.48 0.83 4.62
N GLY A 130 22.18 0.79 4.38
CA GLY A 130 21.62 0.20 3.17
C GLY A 130 20.84 1.23 2.35
N VAL A 131 20.65 0.92 1.07
CA VAL A 131 19.66 1.63 0.23
C VAL A 131 18.24 1.32 0.75
N ALA A 132 17.27 2.14 0.34
CA ALA A 132 15.86 2.16 0.74
C ALA A 132 15.36 0.86 1.41
N LEU A 133 15.16 0.93 2.73
CA LEU A 133 14.61 -0.11 3.60
C LEU A 133 13.17 -0.47 3.21
N PHE A 134 12.35 0.53 2.91
CA PHE A 134 11.00 0.39 2.38
C PHE A 134 10.54 1.73 1.81
N ASN A 135 9.50 1.72 0.98
CA ASN A 135 8.81 2.94 0.56
C ASN A 135 7.56 3.12 1.43
N LYS A 136 7.61 4.09 2.34
CA LYS A 136 6.47 4.47 3.18
C LYS A 136 5.35 5.02 2.30
N GLN A 137 4.16 4.45 2.43
CA GLN A 137 3.02 4.80 1.57
C GLN A 137 2.32 6.07 2.03
N GLN A 138 2.14 6.25 3.34
CA GLN A 138 1.41 7.38 3.91
C GLN A 138 2.21 8.06 5.02
N ALA A 139 2.24 9.39 5.03
CA ALA A 139 2.94 10.13 6.10
C ALA A 139 2.29 9.92 7.48
N ALA A 140 0.97 9.70 7.51
CA ALA A 140 0.21 9.51 8.75
C ALA A 140 0.29 8.10 9.34
N SER A 141 0.73 7.09 8.56
CA SER A 141 0.83 5.72 9.05
C SER A 141 1.98 5.57 10.05
N LYS A 142 1.87 4.58 10.93
CA LYS A 142 2.88 4.14 11.87
C LYS A 142 3.76 3.08 11.24
N VAL A 143 4.99 2.98 11.73
CA VAL A 143 5.93 1.94 11.33
C VAL A 143 6.32 1.13 12.54
N TRP A 144 6.14 -0.19 12.46
CA TRP A 144 6.74 -1.15 13.37
C TRP A 144 7.98 -1.73 12.72
N LEU A 145 9.05 -1.77 13.50
CA LEU A 145 10.29 -2.37 13.07
C LEU A 145 10.74 -3.35 14.13
N SER A 146 10.98 -4.58 13.69
CA SER A 146 11.66 -5.59 14.49
C SER A 146 12.80 -6.18 13.70
N GLY A 147 13.98 -6.27 14.31
CA GLY A 147 15.12 -6.87 13.64
C GLY A 147 16.22 -7.29 14.59
N ILE A 148 17.06 -8.18 14.08
CA ILE A 148 18.22 -8.70 14.78
C ILE A 148 19.47 -8.28 14.01
N VAL A 149 20.38 -7.62 14.71
CA VAL A 149 21.77 -7.44 14.27
C VAL A 149 22.65 -8.35 15.11
N MET A 150 23.41 -9.22 14.46
CA MET A 150 24.45 -9.99 15.13
C MET A 150 25.72 -9.14 15.15
N GLY A 151 26.37 -8.96 16.30
CA GLY A 151 27.67 -8.32 16.30
C GLY A 151 28.59 -8.62 17.47
N GLN A 152 29.81 -8.09 17.44
CA GLN A 152 30.82 -8.18 18.49
C GLN A 152 31.17 -6.79 19.03
N GLY A 153 31.22 -6.64 20.35
CA GLY A 153 31.75 -5.45 21.04
C GLY A 153 33.29 -5.36 21.02
N PRO A 154 33.87 -4.21 21.38
CA PRO A 154 35.32 -4.04 21.56
C PRO A 154 35.81 -4.87 22.75
N ALA A 155 37.08 -5.30 22.73
CA ALA A 155 37.69 -5.97 23.87
C ALA A 155 37.85 -4.99 25.05
N GLY A 156 37.20 -5.26 26.21
CA GLY A 156 37.32 -4.45 27.43
C GLY A 156 35.96 -4.13 28.09
N ASN A 157 35.95 -3.19 29.05
CA ASN A 157 34.75 -2.77 29.80
C ASN A 157 33.88 -1.71 29.08
N ASN A 158 34.11 -1.47 27.78
CA ASN A 158 33.37 -0.44 27.05
C ASN A 158 32.05 -1.00 26.52
N VAL A 159 30.94 -0.47 27.01
CA VAL A 159 29.59 -0.81 26.52
C VAL A 159 29.33 -0.07 25.21
N THR A 160 29.26 -0.82 24.11
CA THR A 160 28.78 -0.30 22.83
C THR A 160 27.26 -0.48 22.74
N VAL A 161 26.54 0.64 22.56
CA VAL A 161 25.11 0.68 22.30
C VAL A 161 24.87 0.89 20.80
N PRO A 162 24.22 -0.06 20.12
CA PRO A 162 23.84 0.07 18.72
C PRO A 162 22.63 1.01 18.56
N VAL A 163 22.68 1.91 17.58
CA VAL A 163 21.59 2.79 17.22
C VAL A 163 21.23 2.57 15.76
N LEU A 164 19.99 2.18 15.48
CA LEU A 164 19.46 2.12 14.13
C LEU A 164 18.80 3.45 13.80
N THR A 165 19.42 4.24 12.92
CA THR A 165 18.86 5.47 12.38
C THR A 165 18.07 5.14 11.12
N LEU A 166 16.81 5.54 11.08
CA LEU A 166 16.01 5.63 9.85
C LEU A 166 16.09 7.04 9.30
N THR A 167 16.20 7.18 7.98
CA THR A 167 16.16 8.49 7.30
C THR A 167 15.07 8.46 6.23
N ASP A 168 14.09 9.35 6.34
CA ASP A 168 12.98 9.43 5.37
C ASP A 168 13.35 10.22 4.10
N SER A 169 12.38 10.30 3.18
CA SER A 169 12.49 11.01 1.91
C SER A 169 12.65 12.54 2.05
N ALA A 170 12.30 13.10 3.21
CA ALA A 170 12.48 14.51 3.56
C ALA A 170 13.79 14.76 4.33
N ASN A 171 14.64 13.73 4.49
CA ASN A 171 15.86 13.71 5.30
C ASN A 171 15.64 13.88 6.81
N ALA A 172 14.42 13.68 7.32
CA ALA A 172 14.22 13.56 8.76
C ALA A 172 14.78 12.23 9.26
N THR A 173 15.35 12.23 10.46
CA THR A 173 15.97 11.04 11.06
C THR A 173 15.22 10.58 12.30
N PHE A 174 15.16 9.27 12.51
CA PHE A 174 14.58 8.66 13.70
C PHE A 174 15.52 7.57 14.22
N ASP A 175 15.94 7.70 15.47
CA ASP A 175 16.89 6.79 16.10
C ASP A 175 16.17 5.76 16.98
N ILE A 176 16.44 4.48 16.71
CA ILE A 176 15.99 3.35 17.51
C ILE A 176 17.19 2.79 18.25
N ILE A 177 17.17 2.91 19.57
CA ILE A 177 18.26 2.44 20.43
C ILE A 177 18.05 0.94 20.72
N GLY A 178 19.08 0.12 20.49
CA GLY A 178 19.05 -1.30 20.83
C GLY A 178 18.90 -1.52 22.34
N ARG A 179 18.08 -2.50 22.74
CA ARG A 179 17.76 -2.75 24.17
C ARG A 179 18.91 -3.35 25.00
N TYR A 180 19.91 -3.94 24.34
CA TYR A 180 21.08 -4.54 24.99
C TYR A 180 22.37 -4.09 24.26
N GLY A 181 23.36 -3.66 25.03
CA GLY A 181 24.71 -3.41 24.53
C GLY A 181 25.55 -4.67 24.48
N PHE A 182 26.71 -4.62 23.83
CA PHE A 182 27.69 -5.70 23.90
C PHE A 182 28.51 -5.56 25.20
N GLU A 183 28.36 -6.51 26.12
CA GLU A 183 29.12 -6.55 27.38
C GLU A 183 30.16 -7.68 27.36
N GLY A 184 31.40 -7.38 27.77
CA GLY A 184 32.40 -8.37 28.15
C GLY A 184 33.50 -8.67 27.11
N SER A 185 34.70 -8.92 27.63
CA SER A 185 35.86 -9.42 26.89
C SER A 185 35.65 -10.90 26.50
N GLY A 186 34.99 -11.17 25.38
CA GLY A 186 34.67 -12.56 25.02
C GLY A 186 34.32 -12.89 23.57
N GLY A 187 34.19 -11.92 22.67
CA GLY A 187 34.05 -12.23 21.23
C GLY A 187 32.75 -12.91 20.80
N TYR A 188 31.72 -12.95 21.66
CA TYR A 188 30.46 -13.63 21.36
C TYR A 188 29.49 -12.76 20.56
N ALA A 189 28.91 -13.35 19.49
CA ALA A 189 27.83 -12.72 18.74
C ALA A 189 26.56 -12.72 19.58
N GLN A 190 26.05 -11.55 19.94
CA GLN A 190 24.76 -11.41 20.64
C GLN A 190 23.72 -10.81 19.69
N PRO A 191 22.49 -11.37 19.64
CA PRO A 191 21.41 -10.77 18.86
C PRO A 191 20.93 -9.47 19.53
N ILE A 192 21.06 -8.34 18.84
CA ILE A 192 20.47 -7.07 19.28
C ILE A 192 19.06 -6.99 18.74
N HIS A 193 18.07 -6.88 19.63
CA HIS A 193 16.67 -6.68 19.23
C HIS A 193 16.37 -5.18 19.14
N PHE A 194 16.03 -4.72 17.94
CA PHE A 194 15.36 -3.44 17.73
C PHE A 194 13.86 -3.70 17.81
N ASN A 195 13.15 -2.97 18.67
CA ASN A 195 11.71 -3.06 18.76
C ASN A 195 11.13 -1.70 19.17
N ASP A 196 10.57 -1.01 18.18
CA ASP A 196 9.77 0.19 18.36
C ASP A 196 8.33 -0.08 17.90
N PRO A 197 7.34 -0.03 18.82
CA PRO A 197 5.96 -0.36 18.54
C PRO A 197 5.17 0.81 17.92
N GLY A 198 5.80 1.88 17.41
CA GLY A 198 5.03 2.94 16.76
C GLY A 198 5.81 4.17 16.36
N ILE A 199 6.71 4.03 15.39
CA ILE A 199 7.41 5.17 14.80
C ILE A 199 6.40 6.03 14.04
N THR A 200 6.25 7.29 14.45
CA THR A 200 5.36 8.29 13.85
C THR A 200 6.16 9.44 13.25
N GLY A 201 5.61 10.11 12.24
CA GLY A 201 6.16 11.37 11.74
C GLY A 201 7.22 11.24 10.63
N LEU A 202 7.53 10.03 10.17
CA LEU A 202 8.31 9.82 8.93
C LEU A 202 7.48 10.24 7.70
N ALA A 203 8.09 10.98 6.78
CA ALA A 203 7.48 11.37 5.51
C ALA A 203 7.21 10.15 4.59
N ALA A 204 6.22 10.26 3.72
CA ALA A 204 5.96 9.25 2.68
C ALA A 204 7.10 9.24 1.64
N GLY A 205 7.41 8.05 1.11
CA GLY A 205 8.50 7.84 0.15
C GLY A 205 9.58 6.89 0.67
N ALA A 206 10.73 6.88 0.01
CA ALA A 206 11.83 5.98 0.35
C ALA A 206 12.38 6.29 1.75
N VAL A 207 12.41 5.28 2.61
CA VAL A 207 13.06 5.32 3.93
C VAL A 207 14.34 4.51 3.84
N THR A 208 15.47 5.10 4.16
CA THR A 208 16.79 4.44 4.23
C THR A 208 17.17 4.17 5.68
N TRP A 209 18.27 3.43 5.88
CA TRP A 209 18.70 3.06 7.23
C TRP A 209 20.22 3.09 7.38
N ALA A 210 20.67 3.39 8.60
CA ALA A 210 22.05 3.30 9.02
C ALA A 210 22.13 2.75 10.44
N LEU A 211 22.96 1.74 10.66
CA LEU A 211 23.38 1.31 11.98
C LEU A 211 24.60 2.13 12.40
N ARG A 212 24.51 2.73 13.58
CA ARG A 212 25.56 3.51 14.22
C ARG A 212 25.97 2.85 15.54
N GLN A 213 27.21 3.10 15.93
CA GLN A 213 27.70 2.73 17.26
C GLN A 213 27.78 3.96 18.15
N THR A 214 27.36 3.82 19.40
CA THR A 214 27.50 4.84 20.45
C THR A 214 28.05 4.17 21.69
N SER A 215 28.88 4.86 22.47
CA SER A 215 29.27 4.39 23.80
C SER A 215 28.65 5.23 24.89
N TYR A 216 28.57 4.65 26.09
CA TYR A 216 28.11 5.37 27.29
C TYR A 216 29.12 6.41 27.80
N SER A 217 30.39 6.35 27.37
CA SER A 217 31.50 7.08 28.00
C SER A 217 32.41 7.86 27.05
N ASN A 218 31.96 8.18 25.83
CA ASN A 218 32.81 8.87 24.83
C ASN A 218 34.12 8.13 24.54
N ALA A 219 34.06 6.80 24.49
CA ALA A 219 35.24 5.97 24.29
C ALA A 219 35.75 6.07 22.84
N SER A 220 37.07 6.17 22.67
CA SER A 220 37.70 6.16 21.34
C SER A 220 37.76 4.76 20.69
N ASN A 221 37.39 3.71 21.44
CA ASN A 221 37.45 2.31 21.04
C ASN A 221 36.08 1.66 21.21
N VAL A 222 35.19 1.93 20.25
CA VAL A 222 33.86 1.34 20.13
C VAL A 222 33.87 0.53 18.84
N ALA A 223 33.46 -0.72 18.92
CA ALA A 223 33.39 -1.59 17.75
C ALA A 223 32.08 -2.39 17.77
N ILE A 224 31.35 -2.38 16.66
CA ILE A 224 30.34 -3.37 16.30
C ILE A 224 30.86 -4.11 15.07
N SER A 225 31.09 -5.41 15.18
CA SER A 225 31.48 -6.26 14.04
C SER A 225 30.37 -7.25 13.71
N ILE A 226 29.78 -7.22 12.51
CA ILE A 226 28.65 -8.09 12.14
C ILE A 226 29.15 -9.51 11.77
N MET A 227 28.58 -10.58 12.39
CA MET A 227 29.06 -11.99 12.28
C MET A 227 28.15 -12.92 11.43
N ASN A 228 28.71 -14.07 11.00
CA ASN A 228 28.06 -15.14 10.19
C ASN A 228 27.71 -16.38 11.05
N PRO A 229 26.46 -16.89 11.07
CA PRO A 229 26.06 -18.04 11.88
C PRO A 229 26.23 -19.44 11.27
N ASP A 230 26.48 -19.59 9.96
CA ASP A 230 26.42 -20.92 9.29
C ASP A 230 27.79 -21.54 8.95
N ASN A 231 28.74 -21.57 9.90
CA ASN A 231 29.91 -22.44 9.74
C ASN A 231 29.75 -23.68 10.63
N ASN A 232 29.92 -24.88 10.06
CA ASN A 232 29.92 -26.15 10.81
C ASN A 232 31.28 -26.43 11.49
N ASP A 233 32.07 -25.39 11.78
CA ASP A 233 33.26 -25.47 12.66
C ASP A 233 32.92 -24.99 14.09
N ASP A 234 31.65 -24.75 14.39
CA ASP A 234 31.23 -23.91 15.51
C ASP A 234 30.96 -24.68 16.81
N ALA A 235 32.02 -25.26 17.38
CA ALA A 235 32.13 -25.41 18.83
C ALA A 235 32.97 -24.30 19.46
N ARG A 236 33.48 -23.35 18.66
CA ARG A 236 34.44 -22.33 19.10
C ARG A 236 34.17 -20.99 18.41
N TRP A 237 33.42 -20.17 19.13
CA TRP A 237 33.20 -18.73 18.95
C TRP A 237 34.51 -17.90 18.82
N TYR A 238 35.31 -18.08 17.75
CA TYR A 238 36.52 -17.29 17.44
C TYR A 238 36.63 -16.96 15.93
N PRO A 239 37.28 -15.84 15.53
CA PRO A 239 37.24 -15.36 14.14
C PRO A 239 38.19 -16.14 13.22
N HIS A 240 37.69 -16.56 12.05
CA HIS A 240 38.47 -17.23 11.00
C HIS A 240 38.38 -16.51 9.64
N GLY A 241 39.41 -16.70 8.81
CA GLY A 241 39.67 -15.96 7.59
C GLY A 241 38.66 -16.17 6.47
N ASN A 242 38.22 -15.04 5.94
CA ASN A 242 37.73 -14.69 4.61
C ASN A 242 36.54 -15.47 3.98
N ALA A 243 35.52 -14.66 3.68
CA ALA A 243 34.36 -14.86 2.80
C ALA A 243 33.16 -15.62 3.35
N ARG A 244 32.42 -15.10 4.36
CA ARG A 244 31.04 -15.57 4.65
C ARG A 244 30.09 -14.50 5.20
N GLU A 245 28.82 -14.65 4.84
CA GLU A 245 27.70 -13.70 4.90
C GLU A 245 27.20 -13.38 6.31
N SER A 246 26.85 -12.13 6.60
CA SER A 246 26.21 -11.74 7.85
C SER A 246 24.69 -11.91 7.80
N HIS A 247 24.02 -12.28 8.90
CA HIS A 247 22.56 -12.44 8.90
C HIS A 247 21.88 -11.33 9.72
N THR A 248 21.78 -10.13 9.13
CA THR A 248 20.92 -9.08 9.69
C THR A 248 19.55 -9.16 9.02
N THR A 249 18.50 -9.33 9.82
CA THR A 249 17.12 -9.38 9.33
C THR A 249 16.27 -8.30 9.97
N PHE A 250 15.52 -7.59 9.13
CA PHE A 250 14.49 -6.65 9.57
C PHE A 250 13.15 -7.08 9.01
N THR A 251 12.13 -7.04 9.87
CA THR A 251 10.72 -7.07 9.51
C THR A 251 10.16 -5.69 9.77
N VAL A 252 9.69 -5.04 8.72
CA VAL A 252 9.03 -3.74 8.80
C VAL A 252 7.56 -3.91 8.49
N ILE A 253 6.69 -3.29 9.30
CA ILE A 253 5.25 -3.24 9.11
C ILE A 253 4.80 -1.79 9.11
N GLU A 254 4.30 -1.30 7.97
CA GLU A 254 3.56 -0.03 7.92
C GLU A 254 2.08 -0.30 8.17
N HIS A 255 1.47 0.45 9.09
CA HIS A 255 0.04 0.35 9.41
C HIS A 255 -0.55 1.70 9.86
N ASN A 256 -1.87 1.86 9.85
CA ASN A 256 -2.52 3.08 10.36
C ASN A 256 -2.56 3.16 11.89
#